data_AF-A0A7J3J5U7-F1
#
_entry.id   AF-A0A7J3J5U7-F1
#
_cell.length_a   1.000
_cell.length_b   1.000
_cell.length_c   1.000
_cell.angle_alpha   90.00
_cell.angle_beta   90.00
_cell.angle_gamma   90.00
#
_symmetry.space_group_name_H-M   'P 1'
#
loop_
_entity.id
_entity.type
_entity.pdbx_description
1 polymer ?
#
loop_
_entity_poly.entity_id
_entity_poly.type
_entity_poly.pdbx_seq_one_letter_code
_entity_poly.pdbx_strand_id
1 'polypeptide(L)'
;EYNMPVCLKELKNIAQAFGEKVEALTPSQAAEKAIINIKRLISETLGLPTRLRDVGVPSEAVEDLAESMLKITRLVTANPKEISEKEATELFWKMW
;
A
#
# COMPACT_ATOMS: atom_id res chain seq x y z
N GLU A 1 0.13 2.81 -2.20
CA GLU A 1 1.13 3.37 -3.15
C GLU A 1 1.20 2.59 -4.45
N TYR A 2 1.55 1.30 -4.43
CA TYR A 2 1.70 0.48 -5.65
C TYR A 2 0.49 0.53 -6.61
N ASN A 3 -0.74 0.39 -6.08
CA ASN A 3 -1.98 0.47 -6.86
C ASN A 3 -2.43 1.90 -7.22
N MET A 4 -1.74 2.95 -6.75
CA MET A 4 -2.18 4.34 -6.93
C MET A 4 -2.44 4.71 -8.40
N PRO A 5 -1.58 4.34 -9.37
CA PRO A 5 -1.80 4.71 -10.77
C PRO A 5 -3.11 4.19 -11.38
N VAL A 6 -3.66 3.11 -10.83
CA VAL A 6 -4.89 2.46 -11.33
C VAL A 6 -6.10 2.61 -10.39
N CYS A 7 -5.93 3.25 -9.23
CA CYS A 7 -6.98 3.41 -8.21
C CYS A 7 -7.21 4.88 -7.79
N LEU A 8 -6.99 5.83 -8.70
CA LEU A 8 -7.08 7.26 -8.38
C LEU A 8 -8.47 7.66 -7.87
N LYS A 9 -9.54 7.11 -8.46
CA LYS A 9 -10.92 7.42 -8.07
C LYS A 9 -11.24 6.89 -6.68
N GLU A 10 -10.88 5.64 -6.41
CA GLU A 10 -11.10 4.97 -5.13
C GLU A 10 -10.30 5.64 -4.02
N LEU A 11 -9.04 6.00 -4.30
CA LEU A 11 -8.20 6.73 -3.34
C LEU A 11 -8.71 8.15 -3.10
N LYS A 12 -9.25 8.85 -4.11
CA LYS A 12 -9.93 10.14 -3.91
C LYS A 12 -11.12 10.00 -2.95
N ASN A 13 -11.95 8.96 -3.11
CA ASN A 13 -13.07 8.71 -2.21
C ASN A 13 -12.60 8.44 -0.77
N ILE A 14 -11.49 7.73 -0.61
CA ILE A 14 -10.88 7.50 0.71
C ILE A 14 -10.40 8.82 1.32
N ALA A 15 -9.74 9.70 0.55
CA ALA A 15 -9.32 11.01 1.05
C ALA A 15 -10.52 11.84 1.52
N GLN A 16 -11.64 11.83 0.78
CA GLN A 16 -12.89 12.48 1.20
C GLN A 16 -13.43 11.89 2.50
N ALA A 17 -13.37 10.56 2.67
CA ALA A 17 -13.79 9.90 3.91
C ALA A 17 -12.92 10.29 5.12
N PHE A 18 -11.65 10.62 4.90
CA PHE A 18 -10.76 11.23 5.90
C PHE A 18 -11.05 12.71 6.18
N GLY A 19 -12.01 13.32 5.49
CA GLY A 19 -12.35 14.74 5.65
C GLY A 19 -11.45 15.70 4.86
N GLU A 20 -10.63 15.19 3.95
CA GLU A 20 -9.79 16.04 3.09
C GLU A 20 -10.64 16.79 2.05
N LYS A 21 -10.30 18.05 1.82
CA LYS A 21 -10.86 18.86 0.73
C LYS A 21 -10.14 18.49 -0.56
N VAL A 22 -10.83 17.79 -1.47
CA VAL A 22 -10.24 17.24 -2.70
C VAL A 22 -10.84 17.80 -3.99
N GLU A 23 -11.80 18.72 -3.88
CA GLU A 23 -12.58 19.26 -4.99
C GLU A 23 -11.70 20.04 -5.97
N ALA A 24 -10.71 20.76 -5.43
CA ALA A 24 -9.76 21.56 -6.20
C ALA A 24 -8.45 20.81 -6.54
N LEU A 25 -8.34 19.53 -6.19
CA LEU A 25 -7.13 18.73 -6.39
C LEU A 25 -7.20 17.90 -7.66
N THR A 26 -6.04 17.65 -8.26
CA THR A 26 -5.93 16.62 -9.28
C THR A 26 -6.19 15.24 -8.67
N PRO A 27 -6.62 14.23 -9.47
CA PRO A 27 -6.81 12.88 -8.96
C PRO A 27 -5.57 12.29 -8.25
N SER A 28 -4.35 12.58 -8.74
CA SER A 28 -3.10 12.14 -8.10
C SER A 28 -2.91 12.79 -6.73
N GLN A 29 -3.09 14.11 -6.64
CA GLN A 29 -2.97 14.85 -5.37
C GLN A 29 -3.98 14.36 -4.32
N ALA A 30 -5.22 14.09 -4.74
CA ALA A 30 -6.23 13.52 -3.87
C ALA A 30 -5.86 12.10 -3.41
N ALA A 31 -5.34 11.27 -4.31
CA ALA A 31 -4.90 9.92 -3.98
C ALA A 31 -3.69 9.90 -3.03
N GLU A 32 -2.74 10.82 -3.22
CA GLU A 32 -1.60 11.02 -2.32
C GLU A 32 -2.06 11.40 -0.92
N LYS A 33 -3.05 12.30 -0.79
CA LYS A 33 -3.66 12.64 0.50
C LYS A 33 -4.27 11.43 1.21
N ALA A 34 -4.95 10.53 0.50
CA ALA A 34 -5.44 9.29 1.11
C ALA A 34 -4.29 8.44 1.68
N ILE A 35 -3.22 8.26 0.90
CA ILE A 35 -2.06 7.46 1.32
C ILE A 35 -1.38 8.07 2.55
N ILE A 36 -1.20 9.40 2.57
CA ILE A 36 -0.61 10.11 3.71
C ILE A 36 -1.47 9.94 4.97
N ASN A 37 -2.79 10.10 4.85
CA ASN A 37 -3.70 9.94 5.99
C ASN A 37 -3.74 8.51 6.52
N ILE A 38 -3.73 7.50 5.63
CA ILE A 38 -3.64 6.09 6.05
C ILE A 38 -2.34 5.85 6.81
N LYS A 39 -1.21 6.36 6.32
CA LYS A 39 0.08 6.21 7.00
C LYS A 39 0.09 6.89 8.37
N ARG A 40 -0.39 8.13 8.47
CA ARG A 40 -0.51 8.86 9.74
C ARG A 40 -1.45 8.17 10.72
N LEU A 41 -2.57 7.63 10.26
CA LEU A 41 -3.48 6.88 11.10
C LEU A 41 -2.76 5.67 11.73
N ILE A 42 -2.06 4.88 10.91
CA ILE A 42 -1.34 3.69 11.38
C ILE A 42 -0.21 4.08 12.36
N SER A 43 0.64 5.03 11.99
CA SER A 43 1.84 5.34 12.78
C SER A 43 1.61 6.31 13.93
N GLU A 44 0.92 7.43 13.70
CA GLU A 44 0.81 8.52 14.67
C GLU A 44 -0.41 8.36 15.59
N THR A 45 -1.54 7.88 15.06
CA THR A 45 -2.77 7.74 15.84
C THR A 45 -2.85 6.40 16.56
N LEU A 46 -2.56 5.30 15.85
CA LEU A 46 -2.64 3.95 16.41
C LEU A 46 -1.32 3.46 17.00
N GLY A 47 -0.19 4.09 16.67
CA GLY A 47 1.12 3.68 17.16
C GLY A 47 1.56 2.29 16.67
N LEU A 48 1.10 1.86 15.50
CA LEU A 48 1.40 0.54 14.95
C LEU A 48 2.74 0.55 14.19
N PRO A 49 3.50 -0.55 14.23
CA PRO A 49 4.69 -0.72 13.42
C PRO A 49 4.35 -0.62 11.93
N THR A 50 5.23 0.01 11.16
CA THR A 50 5.02 0.26 9.72
C THR A 50 5.98 -0.50 8.83
N ARG A 51 6.97 -1.19 9.42
CA ARG A 51 7.93 -2.02 8.71
C ARG A 51 7.92 -3.45 9.20
N LEU A 52 8.22 -4.38 8.30
CA LEU A 52 8.31 -5.81 8.61
C LEU A 52 9.39 -6.10 9.67
N ARG A 53 10.52 -5.39 9.63
CA ARG A 53 11.58 -5.54 10.64
C ARG A 53 11.15 -5.10 12.05
N ASP A 54 10.22 -4.15 12.15
CA ASP A 54 9.72 -3.65 13.44
C ASP A 54 8.86 -4.71 14.15
N VAL A 55 8.38 -5.73 13.41
CA VAL A 55 7.65 -6.89 13.94
C VAL A 55 8.48 -8.18 13.90
N GLY A 56 9.80 -8.07 13.72
CA GLY A 56 10.74 -9.20 13.83
C GLY A 56 10.88 -10.05 12.57
N VAL A 57 10.47 -9.57 11.39
CA VAL A 57 10.72 -10.28 10.14
C VAL A 57 12.19 -10.11 9.72
N PRO A 58 12.95 -11.21 9.60
CA PRO A 58 14.35 -11.16 9.17
C PRO A 58 14.44 -10.81 7.67
N SER A 59 15.54 -10.16 7.25
CA SER A 59 15.76 -9.77 5.85
C SER A 59 15.79 -10.98 4.91
N GLU A 60 16.27 -12.12 5.40
CA GLU A 60 16.40 -13.36 4.64
C GLU A 60 15.03 -13.95 4.25
N ALA A 61 13.96 -13.59 4.99
CA ALA A 61 12.59 -14.06 4.72
C ALA A 61 11.84 -13.20 3.69
N VAL A 62 12.39 -12.06 3.27
CA VAL A 62 11.68 -11.11 2.39
C VAL A 62 11.32 -11.75 1.05
N GLU A 63 12.22 -12.57 0.49
CA GLU A 63 12.02 -13.18 -0.82
C GLU A 63 11.02 -14.34 -0.75
N ASP A 64 11.13 -15.19 0.27
CA ASP A 64 10.18 -16.27 0.51
C ASP A 64 8.76 -15.73 0.75
N LEU A 65 8.63 -14.56 1.41
CA LEU A 65 7.35 -13.90 1.63
C LEU A 65 6.77 -13.35 0.31
N ALA A 66 7.59 -12.75 -0.55
CA ALA A 66 7.17 -12.28 -1.87
C ALA A 66 6.67 -13.44 -2.74
N GLU A 67 7.43 -14.53 -2.80
CA GLU A 67 7.04 -15.74 -3.55
C GLU A 67 5.74 -16.35 -2.98
N SER A 68 5.63 -16.44 -1.66
CA SER A 68 4.45 -16.99 -0.98
C SER A 68 3.20 -16.16 -1.22
N MET A 69 3.33 -14.84 -1.28
CA MET A 69 2.22 -13.93 -1.60
C MET A 69 1.64 -14.21 -2.99
N LEU A 70 2.50 -14.46 -4.00
CA LEU A 70 2.07 -14.73 -5.37
C LEU A 70 1.31 -16.07 -5.50
N LYS A 71 1.55 -17.01 -4.60
CA LYS A 71 0.80 -18.29 -4.54
C LYS A 71 -0.65 -18.10 -4.06
N ILE A 72 -1.00 -16.93 -3.50
CA ILE A 72 -2.36 -16.61 -3.06
C ILE A 72 -3.22 -16.17 -4.26
N THR A 73 -3.57 -17.13 -5.12
CA THR A 73 -4.17 -16.89 -6.44
C THR A 73 -5.38 -15.97 -6.39
N ARG A 74 -6.40 -16.26 -5.56
CA ARG A 74 -7.65 -15.50 -5.53
C ARG A 74 -7.47 -14.00 -5.21
N LEU A 75 -6.55 -13.66 -4.31
CA LEU A 75 -6.34 -12.26 -3.90
C LEU A 75 -5.43 -11.52 -4.89
N VAL A 76 -4.40 -12.21 -5.39
CA VAL A 76 -3.45 -11.63 -6.36
C VAL A 76 -4.16 -11.34 -7.69
N THR A 77 -4.98 -12.27 -8.18
CA THR A 77 -5.73 -12.06 -9.44
C THR A 77 -6.83 -11.01 -9.33
N ALA A 78 -7.33 -10.75 -8.12
CA ALA A 78 -8.29 -9.68 -7.85
C ALA A 78 -7.64 -8.31 -7.63
N ASN A 79 -6.31 -8.21 -7.58
CA ASN A 79 -5.64 -6.93 -7.40
C ASN A 79 -5.82 -6.06 -8.66
N PRO A 80 -6.21 -4.77 -8.53
CA PRO A 80 -6.48 -3.90 -9.67
C PRO A 80 -5.25 -3.62 -10.55
N LYS A 81 -4.04 -3.90 -10.05
CA LYS A 81 -2.80 -3.87 -10.81
C LYS A 81 -2.19 -5.28 -10.82
N GLU A 82 -1.97 -5.86 -12.00
CA GLU A 82 -1.22 -7.13 -12.08
C GLU A 82 0.18 -6.94 -11.50
N ILE A 83 0.64 -7.91 -10.72
CA ILE A 83 1.92 -7.86 -10.02
C ILE A 83 2.83 -8.97 -10.53
N SER A 84 3.98 -8.57 -11.06
CA SER A 84 5.05 -9.51 -11.41
C SER A 84 5.81 -9.97 -10.17
N GLU A 85 6.53 -11.09 -10.29
CA GLU A 85 7.39 -11.60 -9.22
C GLU A 85 8.43 -10.56 -8.77
N LYS A 86 9.05 -9.89 -9.73
CA LYS A 86 10.01 -8.82 -9.46
C LYS A 86 9.38 -7.66 -8.68
N GLU A 87 8.20 -7.21 -9.08
CA GLU A 87 7.50 -6.12 -8.37
C GLU A 87 7.04 -6.54 -6.97
N ALA A 88 6.67 -7.82 -6.77
CA ALA A 88 6.36 -8.36 -5.45
C ALA A 88 7.59 -8.29 -4.54
N THR A 89 8.74 -8.77 -5.00
CA THR A 89 10.01 -8.67 -4.27
C THR A 89 10.37 -7.22 -3.94
N GLU A 90 10.33 -6.32 -4.92
CA GLU A 90 10.57 -4.88 -4.70
C GLU A 90 9.61 -4.28 -3.65
N LEU A 91 8.34 -4.69 -3.67
CA LEU A 91 7.33 -4.24 -2.71
C LEU A 91 7.63 -4.76 -1.29
N PHE A 92 8.02 -6.02 -1.15
CA PHE A 92 8.38 -6.60 0.14
C PHE A 92 9.64 -5.97 0.73
N TRP A 93 10.67 -5.70 -0.09
CA TRP A 93 11.83 -4.91 0.33
C TRP A 93 11.47 -3.49 0.75
N LYS A 94 10.51 -2.84 0.08
CA LYS A 94 10.04 -1.51 0.47
C LYS A 94 9.32 -1.52 1.82
N MET A 95 8.64 -2.61 2.17
CA MET A 95 7.94 -2.79 3.45
C MET A 95 8.89 -3.17 4.60
N TRP A 96 10.12 -3.59 4.31
CA TRP A 96 11.13 -3.96 5.31
C TRP A 96 11.91 -2.74 5.85
#